data_AF-A0AAV8U833-F1
#
_entry.id   AF-A0AAV8U833-F1
#
_cell.length_a   1.000
_cell.length_b   1.000
_cell.length_c   1.000
_cell.angle_alpha   90.00
_cell.angle_beta   90.00
_cell.angle_gamma   90.00
#
_symmetry.space_group_name_H-M   'P 1'
#
loop_
_entity.id
_entity.type
_entity.pdbx_description
1 polymer ?
#
loop_
_entity_poly.entity_id
_entity_poly.type
_entity_poly.pdbx_seq_one_letter_code
_entity_poly.pdbx_strand_id
1 'polypeptide(L)'
;MANTTGDALAGLSLSDGEDDDWEVQPPEGVSTWEYDLCLVGMLLTTSRVNFPSLRDLFADLWRPQTGIVISDLGARRYLFRFFHKVDLENVLKRCPYDFQQHLLVLHRLTEGEMPLEVPLFYTDMWVQVHALQTGLMSEGLAKQFGHFIGKFLEYDITQIGHGSRTYMRIRVRIDVRIPLKRRKKLKI
;
A
#
# COMPACT_ATOMS: atom_id res chain seq x y z
N MET A 1 -59.90 -0.42 30.04
CA MET A 1 -59.42 0.72 29.23
C MET A 1 -58.08 0.32 28.65
N ALA A 2 -58.04 -0.03 27.37
CA ALA A 2 -56.82 -0.39 26.64
C ALA A 2 -56.53 0.77 25.67
N ASN A 3 -55.36 1.39 25.80
CA ASN A 3 -54.94 2.46 24.89
C ASN A 3 -54.19 1.87 23.69
N THR A 4 -54.66 2.28 22.51
CA THR A 4 -54.25 1.92 21.16
C THR A 4 -52.95 2.64 20.80
N THR A 5 -51.84 1.91 20.66
CA THR A 5 -50.55 2.44 20.16
C THR A 5 -50.30 2.06 18.68
N GLY A 6 -51.33 1.61 17.96
CA GLY A 6 -51.16 1.00 16.63
C GLY A 6 -51.40 1.89 15.40
N ASP A 7 -52.07 3.04 15.53
CA ASP A 7 -52.73 3.68 14.37
C ASP A 7 -52.03 4.93 13.80
N ALA A 8 -50.86 5.31 14.31
CA ALA A 8 -50.19 6.55 13.88
C ALA A 8 -49.26 6.40 12.66
N LEU A 9 -49.07 5.18 12.12
CA LEU A 9 -48.09 4.91 11.05
C LEU A 9 -48.72 4.43 9.73
N ALA A 10 -50.04 4.23 9.67
CA ALA A 10 -50.72 3.66 8.50
C ALA A 10 -50.93 4.65 7.32
N GLY A 11 -50.53 5.92 7.48
CA GLY A 11 -50.75 6.98 6.49
C GLY A 11 -49.53 7.39 5.66
N LEU A 12 -48.39 6.71 5.80
CA LEU A 12 -47.19 7.01 5.02
C LEU A 12 -47.21 6.22 3.72
N SER A 13 -47.73 6.82 2.64
CA SER A 13 -47.55 6.31 1.28
C SER A 13 -46.39 7.04 0.61
N LEU A 14 -45.42 6.29 0.08
CA LEU A 14 -44.40 6.83 -0.82
C LEU A 14 -45.09 7.28 -2.12
N SER A 15 -44.84 8.50 -2.55
CA SER A 15 -45.33 9.02 -3.84
C SER A 15 -44.31 8.74 -4.94
N ASP A 16 -44.76 8.53 -6.17
CA ASP A 16 -43.94 8.30 -7.39
C ASP A 16 -43.06 9.50 -7.82
N GLY A 17 -42.70 10.40 -6.91
CA GLY A 17 -41.78 11.53 -7.14
C GLY A 17 -40.30 11.16 -6.98
N GLU A 18 -39.95 9.87 -7.11
CA GLU A 18 -38.58 9.35 -6.89
C GLU A 18 -37.68 9.48 -8.14
N ASP A 19 -38.22 9.96 -9.27
CA ASP A 19 -37.53 10.09 -10.56
C ASP A 19 -37.05 11.52 -10.90
N ASP A 20 -37.14 12.47 -9.94
CA ASP A 20 -36.45 13.76 -10.11
C ASP A 20 -34.97 13.57 -9.78
N ASP A 21 -34.11 13.64 -10.81
CA ASP A 21 -32.66 13.65 -10.63
C ASP A 21 -32.30 14.81 -9.69
N TRP A 22 -31.93 14.45 -8.45
CA TRP A 22 -31.46 15.43 -7.49
C TRP A 22 -30.12 15.98 -7.99
N GLU A 23 -30.11 17.19 -8.54
CA GLU A 23 -28.87 17.92 -8.83
C GLU A 23 -28.18 18.26 -7.51
N VAL A 24 -27.28 17.37 -7.09
CA VAL A 24 -26.44 17.58 -5.91
C VAL A 24 -25.47 18.70 -6.24
N GLN A 25 -25.73 19.90 -5.73
CA GLN A 25 -24.70 20.94 -5.71
C GLN A 25 -23.55 20.46 -4.84
N PRO A 26 -22.29 20.53 -5.32
CA PRO A 26 -21.15 20.20 -4.48
C PRO A 26 -21.19 21.10 -3.25
N PRO A 27 -21.05 20.56 -2.03
CA PRO A 27 -21.01 21.37 -0.81
C PRO A 27 -20.04 22.54 -0.99
N GLU A 28 -20.48 23.76 -0.68
CA GLU A 28 -19.56 24.89 -0.63
C GLU A 28 -18.52 24.59 0.46
N GLY A 29 -17.27 24.37 0.03
CA GLY A 29 -16.20 23.91 0.92
C GLY A 29 -15.98 22.40 0.96
N VAL A 30 -16.37 21.62 -0.06
CA VAL A 30 -15.70 20.32 -0.31
C VAL A 30 -14.23 20.62 -0.53
N SER A 31 -13.42 20.51 0.51
CA SER A 31 -12.01 20.23 0.32
C SER A 31 -11.98 18.95 -0.51
N THR A 32 -11.53 19.06 -1.76
CA THR A 32 -10.92 17.92 -2.46
C THR A 32 -10.11 17.21 -1.39
N TRP A 33 -10.47 15.98 -1.03
CA TRP A 33 -9.90 15.33 0.14
C TRP A 33 -8.39 15.30 -0.08
N GLU A 34 -7.65 16.18 0.60
CA GLU A 34 -6.20 16.28 0.44
C GLU A 34 -5.63 15.05 1.13
N TYR A 35 -5.55 13.96 0.37
CA TYR A 35 -4.78 12.76 0.67
C TYR A 35 -3.29 12.98 0.40
N ASP A 36 -2.87 14.24 0.33
CA ASP A 36 -1.49 14.64 0.41
C ASP A 36 -0.85 14.01 1.65
N LEU A 37 0.30 13.37 1.42
CA LEU A 37 1.04 12.63 2.43
C LEU A 37 0.31 11.42 3.03
N CYS A 38 -0.64 10.83 2.31
CA CYS A 38 -1.30 9.59 2.73
C CYS A 38 -0.80 8.36 1.97
N LEU A 39 -0.66 7.25 2.69
CA LEU A 39 -0.58 5.91 2.11
C LEU A 39 -1.87 5.17 2.41
N VAL A 40 -2.35 4.40 1.45
CA VAL A 40 -3.33 3.34 1.71
C VAL A 40 -2.62 2.01 1.71
N GLY A 41 -2.94 1.15 2.68
CA GLY A 41 -2.35 -0.18 2.76
C GLY A 41 -3.36 -1.29 3.04
N MET A 42 -2.98 -2.50 2.67
CA MET A 42 -3.77 -3.72 2.86
C MET A 42 -2.84 -4.87 3.24
N LEU A 43 -3.22 -5.63 4.26
CA LEU A 43 -2.54 -6.87 4.62
C LEU A 43 -3.02 -8.01 3.72
N LEU A 44 -2.07 -8.80 3.20
CA LEU A 44 -2.36 -10.00 2.40
C LEU A 44 -2.80 -11.15 3.32
N THR A 45 -4.01 -11.03 3.84
CA THR A 45 -4.64 -12.02 4.72
C THR A 45 -6.17 -11.99 4.58
N THR A 46 -6.79 -13.14 4.86
CA THR A 46 -8.24 -13.27 5.03
C THR A 46 -8.65 -13.27 6.50
N SER A 47 -7.68 -13.35 7.41
CA SER A 47 -7.91 -13.37 8.85
C SER A 47 -8.31 -11.99 9.38
N ARG A 48 -9.05 -11.98 10.50
CA ARG A 48 -9.32 -10.75 11.22
C ARG A 48 -8.03 -10.21 11.82
N VAL A 49 -7.75 -8.94 11.55
CA VAL A 49 -6.57 -8.24 12.05
C VAL A 49 -6.98 -7.40 13.26
N ASN A 50 -6.21 -7.48 14.34
CA ASN A 50 -6.39 -6.59 15.49
C ASN A 50 -5.85 -5.20 15.12
N PHE A 51 -6.76 -4.28 14.79
CA PHE A 51 -6.40 -2.92 14.37
C PHE A 51 -5.58 -2.14 15.43
N PRO A 52 -5.96 -2.12 16.73
CA PRO A 52 -5.13 -1.51 17.77
C PRO A 52 -3.67 -2.01 17.75
N SER A 53 -3.46 -3.33 17.70
CA SER A 53 -2.11 -3.90 17.64
C SER A 53 -1.35 -3.53 16.36
N LEU A 54 -2.06 -3.47 15.21
CA LEU A 54 -1.49 -3.04 13.94
C LEU A 54 -1.03 -1.58 13.99
N ARG A 55 -1.90 -0.70 14.49
CA ARG A 55 -1.63 0.73 14.63
C ARG A 55 -0.42 0.94 15.52
N ASP A 56 -0.41 0.33 16.70
CA ASP A 56 0.65 0.52 17.68
C ASP A 56 1.99 0.00 17.12
N LEU A 57 2.00 -1.16 16.45
CA LEU A 57 3.20 -1.67 15.78
C LEU A 57 3.75 -0.70 14.74
N PHE A 58 2.91 -0.22 13.81
CA PHE A 58 3.41 0.63 12.72
C PHE A 58 3.79 2.03 13.18
N ALA A 59 3.10 2.59 14.19
CA ALA A 59 3.52 3.82 14.83
C ALA A 59 4.92 3.67 15.46
N ASP A 60 5.15 2.56 16.18
CA ASP A 60 6.42 2.27 16.85
C ASP A 60 7.54 1.85 15.90
N LEU A 61 7.21 1.19 14.78
CA LEU A 61 8.17 0.70 13.79
C LEU A 61 8.68 1.84 12.91
N TRP A 62 7.78 2.72 12.45
CA TRP A 62 8.15 3.79 11.53
C TRP A 62 8.72 5.02 12.23
N ARG A 63 8.30 5.29 13.48
CA ARG A 63 8.75 6.43 14.31
C ARG A 63 8.92 7.73 13.52
N PRO A 64 7.88 8.18 12.80
CA PRO A 64 7.94 9.42 12.05
C PRO A 64 8.20 10.59 12.99
N GLN A 65 9.02 11.54 12.56
CA GLN A 65 9.46 12.66 13.41
C GLN A 65 8.29 13.54 13.85
N THR A 66 7.30 13.68 12.97
CA THR A 66 6.09 14.49 13.22
C THR A 66 4.86 13.66 13.56
N GLY A 67 5.04 12.37 13.85
CA GLY A 67 3.94 11.45 14.16
C GLY A 67 3.20 10.94 12.92
N ILE A 68 2.19 10.12 13.16
CA ILE A 68 1.37 9.47 12.15
C ILE A 68 -0.03 9.24 12.70
N VAL A 69 -1.04 9.42 11.86
CA VAL A 69 -2.41 9.01 12.14
C VAL A 69 -2.74 7.80 11.28
N ILE A 70 -3.16 6.72 11.92
CA ILE A 70 -3.55 5.48 11.24
C ILE A 70 -5.04 5.26 11.49
N SER A 71 -5.79 5.06 10.41
CA SER A 71 -7.24 4.86 10.45
C SER A 71 -7.61 3.55 9.75
N ASP A 72 -8.58 2.82 10.31
CA ASP A 72 -9.23 1.70 9.64
C ASP A 72 -10.29 2.23 8.68
N LEU A 73 -10.16 1.92 7.40
CA LEU A 73 -11.13 2.30 6.36
C LEU A 73 -12.19 1.21 6.14
N GLY A 74 -12.09 0.08 6.84
CA GLY A 74 -12.84 -1.12 6.52
C GLY A 74 -12.28 -1.82 5.28
N ALA A 75 -12.95 -2.89 4.84
CA ALA A 75 -12.55 -3.70 3.69
C ALA A 75 -11.08 -4.17 3.72
N ARG A 76 -10.48 -4.32 4.91
CA ARG A 76 -9.06 -4.66 5.15
C ARG A 76 -8.07 -3.60 4.65
N ARG A 77 -8.52 -2.34 4.54
CA ARG A 77 -7.71 -1.20 4.12
C ARG A 77 -7.46 -0.27 5.29
N TYR A 78 -6.23 0.23 5.36
CA TYR A 78 -5.78 1.14 6.40
C TYR A 78 -5.23 2.40 5.75
N LEU A 79 -5.59 3.56 6.28
CA LEU A 79 -5.05 4.84 5.87
C LEU A 79 -3.95 5.25 6.83
N PHE A 80 -2.79 5.60 6.28
CA PHE A 80 -1.63 6.09 7.01
C PHE A 80 -1.38 7.54 6.59
N ARG A 81 -1.74 8.50 7.45
CA ARG A 81 -1.54 9.93 7.20
C ARG A 81 -0.28 10.40 7.90
N PHE A 82 0.67 10.87 7.09
CA PHE A 82 1.91 11.47 7.55
C PHE A 82 1.79 12.99 7.57
N PHE A 83 2.59 13.63 8.41
CA PHE A 83 2.64 15.10 8.49
C PHE A 83 3.89 15.67 7.81
N HIS A 84 4.78 14.82 7.31
CA HIS A 84 5.98 15.23 6.62
C HIS A 84 6.34 14.28 5.47
N LYS A 85 6.69 14.86 4.31
CA LYS A 85 7.01 14.11 3.08
C LYS A 85 8.19 13.15 3.27
N VAL A 86 9.20 13.56 4.03
CA VAL A 86 10.40 12.72 4.25
C VAL A 86 10.06 11.47 5.07
N ASP A 87 9.13 11.56 6.03
CA ASP A 87 8.71 10.40 6.82
C ASP A 87 8.00 9.37 5.92
N LEU A 88 7.08 9.83 5.07
CA LEU A 88 6.41 8.98 4.08
C LEU A 88 7.41 8.32 3.12
N GLU A 89 8.33 9.10 2.55
CA GLU A 89 9.34 8.59 1.62
C GLU A 89 10.28 7.58 2.29
N ASN A 90 10.64 7.80 3.56
CA ASN A 90 11.47 6.88 4.32
C ASN A 90 10.76 5.55 4.57
N VAL A 91 9.46 5.58 4.87
CA VAL A 91 8.64 4.37 4.98
C VAL A 91 8.62 3.61 3.65
N LEU A 92 8.25 4.27 2.55
CA LEU A 92 8.25 3.62 1.23
C LEU A 92 9.62 3.09 0.82
N LYS A 93 10.72 3.78 1.18
CA LYS A 93 12.09 3.35 0.88
C LYS A 93 12.49 2.04 1.58
N ARG A 94 11.87 1.74 2.73
CA ARG A 94 12.20 0.58 3.57
C ARG A 94 11.26 -0.61 3.37
N CYS A 95 10.24 -0.49 2.50
CA CYS A 95 9.39 -1.61 2.09
C CYS A 95 10.22 -2.84 1.64
N PRO A 96 9.68 -4.06 1.84
CA PRO A 96 8.32 -4.37 2.30
C PRO A 96 8.19 -4.35 3.83
N TYR A 97 6.94 -4.34 4.31
CA TYR A 97 6.60 -4.49 5.73
C TYR A 97 5.67 -5.67 5.94
N ASP A 98 5.69 -6.28 7.12
CA ASP A 98 4.74 -7.31 7.51
C ASP A 98 4.14 -7.03 8.89
N PHE A 99 2.95 -7.57 9.11
CA PHE A 99 2.29 -7.63 10.42
C PHE A 99 1.87 -9.08 10.66
N GLN A 100 2.37 -9.69 11.73
CA GLN A 100 2.07 -11.08 12.07
C GLN A 100 2.30 -12.04 10.88
N GLN A 101 3.43 -11.91 10.17
CA GLN A 101 3.78 -12.71 8.99
C GLN A 101 2.89 -12.49 7.76
N HIS A 102 2.02 -11.48 7.77
CA HIS A 102 1.25 -11.07 6.61
C HIS A 102 1.86 -9.82 5.99
N LEU A 103 2.17 -9.88 4.69
CA LEU A 103 2.74 -8.77 3.93
C LEU A 103 1.75 -7.59 3.90
N LEU A 104 2.24 -6.39 4.24
CA LEU A 104 1.54 -5.13 4.06
C LEU A 104 1.89 -4.55 2.69
N VAL A 105 0.90 -4.46 1.81
CA VAL A 105 1.01 -3.74 0.54
C VAL A 105 0.67 -2.28 0.80
N LEU A 106 1.48 -1.35 0.31
CA LEU A 106 1.32 0.09 0.47
C LEU A 106 1.27 0.78 -0.89
N HIS A 107 0.37 1.76 -1.03
CA HIS A 107 0.29 2.67 -2.17
C HIS A 107 0.23 4.10 -1.68
N ARG A 108 0.98 4.99 -2.34
CA ARG A 108 0.92 6.44 -2.09
C ARG A 108 -0.24 7.01 -2.86
N LEU A 109 -1.21 7.58 -2.15
CA LEU A 109 -2.36 8.21 -2.77
C LEU A 109 -1.91 9.44 -3.58
N THR A 110 -2.51 9.60 -4.75
CA THR A 110 -2.41 10.80 -5.59
C THR A 110 -3.74 11.56 -5.62
N GLU A 111 -3.71 12.81 -6.08
CA GLU A 111 -4.90 13.63 -6.24
C GLU A 111 -5.99 12.89 -7.04
N GLY A 112 -7.21 12.88 -6.52
CA GLY A 112 -8.37 12.21 -7.11
C GLY A 112 -8.48 10.70 -6.85
N GLU A 113 -7.48 10.04 -6.24
CA GLU A 113 -7.59 8.62 -5.91
C GLU A 113 -8.46 8.39 -4.67
N MET A 114 -9.44 7.50 -4.79
CA MET A 114 -10.22 7.02 -3.65
C MET A 114 -9.51 5.85 -2.95
N PRO A 115 -9.16 5.95 -1.65
CA PRO A 115 -8.40 4.91 -0.95
C PRO A 115 -9.01 3.51 -1.00
N LEU A 116 -10.34 3.41 -1.05
CA LEU A 116 -11.06 2.13 -1.12
C LEU A 116 -11.01 1.47 -2.49
N GLU A 117 -10.71 2.22 -3.55
CA GLU A 117 -10.73 1.75 -4.94
C GLU A 117 -9.35 1.47 -5.52
N VAL A 118 -8.30 2.07 -4.94
CA VAL A 118 -6.93 1.88 -5.41
C VAL A 118 -6.54 0.38 -5.44
N PRO A 119 -5.98 -0.12 -6.54
CA PRO A 119 -5.50 -1.50 -6.63
C PRO A 119 -4.21 -1.71 -5.82
N LEU A 120 -4.29 -2.49 -4.75
CA LEU A 120 -3.16 -2.83 -3.88
C LEU A 120 -2.50 -4.16 -4.28
N PHE A 121 -1.87 -4.17 -5.46
CA PHE A 121 -1.26 -5.38 -6.03
C PHE A 121 0.27 -5.35 -6.09
N TYR A 122 0.88 -4.20 -5.86
CA TYR A 122 2.31 -4.02 -6.08
C TYR A 122 3.04 -3.72 -4.79
N THR A 123 4.14 -4.41 -4.54
CA THR A 123 5.05 -4.10 -3.45
C THR A 123 6.46 -3.89 -3.98
N ASP A 124 7.16 -2.93 -3.39
CA ASP A 124 8.57 -2.67 -3.68
C ASP A 124 9.42 -3.42 -2.64
N MET A 125 10.42 -4.17 -3.09
CA MET A 125 11.31 -4.90 -2.20
C MET A 125 12.72 -5.06 -2.76
N TRP A 126 13.68 -5.23 -1.85
CA TRP A 126 15.04 -5.58 -2.20
C TRP A 126 15.18 -7.09 -2.39
N VAL A 127 15.75 -7.50 -3.52
CA VAL A 127 16.06 -8.89 -3.86
C VAL A 127 17.57 -9.05 -4.00
N GLN A 128 18.07 -10.16 -3.46
CA GLN A 128 19.47 -10.56 -3.63
C GLN A 128 19.59 -11.61 -4.73
N VAL A 129 20.47 -11.37 -5.70
CA VAL A 129 20.84 -12.31 -6.75
C VAL A 129 22.19 -12.89 -6.41
N HIS A 130 22.18 -14.18 -6.10
CA HIS A 130 23.34 -14.97 -5.69
C HIS A 130 23.92 -15.77 -6.87
N ALA A 131 25.08 -16.39 -6.64
CA ALA A 131 25.75 -17.29 -7.59
C ALA A 131 26.10 -16.65 -8.95
N LEU A 132 26.47 -15.36 -8.91
CA LEU A 132 27.05 -14.67 -10.06
C LEU A 132 28.57 -14.78 -10.02
N GLN A 133 29.18 -15.06 -11.17
CA GLN A 133 30.64 -15.05 -11.30
C GLN A 133 31.19 -13.64 -11.05
N THR A 134 32.38 -13.58 -10.45
CA THR A 134 33.13 -12.34 -10.25
C THR A 134 33.30 -11.62 -11.58
N GLY A 135 32.82 -10.37 -11.68
CA GLY A 135 32.84 -9.57 -12.92
C GLY A 135 31.50 -9.43 -13.65
N LEU A 136 30.49 -10.27 -13.34
CA LEU A 136 29.15 -10.15 -13.93
C LEU A 136 28.23 -9.16 -13.19
N MET A 137 28.68 -8.58 -12.08
CA MET A 137 27.88 -7.69 -11.23
C MET A 137 27.82 -6.25 -11.77
N SER A 138 27.28 -6.10 -12.98
CA SER A 138 27.08 -4.80 -13.64
C SER A 138 25.66 -4.28 -13.46
N GLU A 139 25.48 -2.96 -13.56
CA GLU A 139 24.16 -2.33 -13.57
C GLU A 139 23.31 -2.84 -14.75
N GLY A 140 23.93 -3.11 -15.90
CA GLY A 140 23.25 -3.67 -17.07
C GLY A 140 22.62 -5.04 -16.78
N LEU A 141 23.34 -5.92 -16.06
CA LEU A 141 22.80 -7.21 -15.65
C LEU A 141 21.77 -7.06 -14.51
N ALA A 142 21.97 -6.12 -13.60
CA ALA A 142 21.00 -5.79 -12.54
C ALA A 142 19.64 -5.36 -13.12
N LYS A 143 19.65 -4.52 -14.15
CA LYS A 143 18.43 -4.14 -14.89
C LYS A 143 17.76 -5.35 -15.53
N GLN A 144 18.52 -6.24 -16.18
CA GLN A 144 17.96 -7.45 -16.80
C GLN A 144 17.30 -8.37 -15.76
N PHE A 145 17.97 -8.63 -14.64
CA PHE A 145 17.39 -9.42 -13.55
C PHE A 145 16.19 -8.73 -12.91
N GLY A 146 16.27 -7.42 -12.70
CA GLY A 146 15.17 -6.63 -12.16
C GLY A 146 13.91 -6.76 -13.02
N HIS A 147 14.04 -6.58 -14.34
CA HIS A 147 12.94 -6.77 -15.30
C HIS A 147 12.46 -8.22 -15.40
N PHE A 148 13.35 -9.19 -15.19
CA PHE A 148 12.96 -10.59 -15.12
C PHE A 148 12.08 -10.86 -13.89
N ILE A 149 12.40 -10.28 -12.73
CA ILE A 149 11.67 -10.50 -11.47
C ILE A 149 10.37 -9.69 -11.43
N GLY A 150 10.41 -8.42 -11.83
CA GLY A 150 9.29 -7.47 -11.81
C GLY A 150 9.64 -6.20 -12.58
N LYS A 151 9.29 -5.02 -12.05
CA LYS A 151 9.79 -3.74 -12.58
C LYS A 151 11.04 -3.34 -11.81
N PHE A 152 12.17 -3.17 -12.52
CA PHE A 152 13.41 -2.68 -11.92
C PHE A 152 13.21 -1.25 -11.39
N LEU A 153 13.69 -0.98 -10.18
CA LEU A 153 13.65 0.35 -9.55
C LEU A 153 15.05 0.89 -9.29
N GLU A 154 15.92 0.08 -8.68
CA GLU A 154 17.21 0.55 -8.18
C GLU A 154 18.23 -0.59 -8.15
N TYR A 155 19.50 -0.28 -8.39
CA TYR A 155 20.62 -1.18 -8.16
C TYR A 155 21.46 -0.62 -7.01
N ASP A 156 21.71 -1.43 -5.99
CA ASP A 156 22.54 -1.03 -4.86
C ASP A 156 24.02 -0.97 -5.28
N ILE A 157 24.55 0.24 -5.41
CA ILE A 157 25.94 0.52 -5.77
C ILE A 157 26.85 0.82 -4.58
N THR A 158 26.31 0.90 -3.36
CA THR A 158 27.02 1.38 -2.16
C THR A 158 28.20 0.50 -1.72
N GLN A 159 28.32 -0.69 -2.31
CA GLN A 159 29.33 -1.71 -2.00
C GLN A 159 30.25 -2.02 -3.20
N ILE A 160 30.14 -1.27 -4.31
CA ILE A 160 30.97 -1.48 -5.51
C ILE A 160 32.37 -0.91 -5.22
N GLY A 161 33.25 -1.76 -4.67
CA GLY A 161 34.64 -1.39 -4.39
C GLY A 161 35.32 -2.19 -3.27
N HIS A 162 34.55 -2.81 -2.37
CA HIS A 162 35.10 -3.49 -1.19
C HIS A 162 35.48 -4.97 -1.40
N GLY A 163 35.78 -5.39 -2.64
CA GLY A 163 36.46 -6.65 -2.94
C GLY A 163 35.75 -7.98 -2.63
N SER A 164 34.57 -7.98 -1.98
CA SER A 164 33.90 -9.21 -1.54
C SER A 164 32.38 -9.12 -1.65
N ARG A 165 31.86 -8.89 -2.86
CA ARG A 165 30.41 -9.03 -3.10
C ARG A 165 30.13 -10.47 -3.54
N THR A 166 29.42 -11.21 -2.69
CA THR A 166 28.92 -12.57 -3.00
C THR A 166 27.56 -12.55 -3.72
N TYR A 167 26.89 -11.39 -3.72
CA TYR A 167 25.60 -11.19 -4.36
C TYR A 167 25.41 -9.77 -4.89
N MET A 168 24.51 -9.66 -5.86
CA MET A 168 23.97 -8.40 -6.36
C MET A 168 22.66 -8.08 -5.63
N ARG A 169 22.44 -6.84 -5.20
CA ARG A 169 21.19 -6.42 -4.54
C ARG A 169 20.43 -5.44 -5.43
N ILE A 170 19.18 -5.76 -5.73
CA ILE A 170 18.34 -5.05 -6.70
C ILE A 170 17.00 -4.73 -6.06
N ARG A 171 16.51 -3.52 -6.24
CA ARG A 171 15.18 -3.13 -5.82
C ARG A 171 14.21 -3.30 -6.98
N VAL A 172 13.11 -3.98 -6.72
CA VAL A 172 12.10 -4.32 -7.72
C VAL A 172 10.71 -4.07 -7.18
N ARG A 173 9.80 -3.65 -8.07
CA ARG A 173 8.35 -3.67 -7.85
C ARG A 173 7.78 -4.98 -8.37
N ILE A 174 7.10 -5.72 -7.51
CA ILE A 174 6.56 -7.05 -7.80
C ILE A 174 5.04 -7.03 -7.67
N ASP A 175 4.35 -7.72 -8.57
CA ASP A 175 2.93 -8.02 -8.49
C ASP A 175 2.71 -9.21 -7.53
N VAL A 176 2.05 -8.97 -6.40
CA VAL A 176 1.84 -9.98 -5.35
C VAL A 176 0.84 -11.07 -5.74
N ARG A 177 0.12 -10.90 -6.86
CA ARG A 177 -0.82 -11.89 -7.40
C ARG A 177 -0.11 -13.00 -8.18
N ILE A 178 1.17 -12.79 -8.51
CA ILE A 178 1.96 -13.71 -9.34
C ILE A 178 2.99 -14.42 -8.45
N PRO A 179 3.20 -15.74 -8.63
CA PRO A 179 4.24 -16.47 -7.89
C PRO A 179 5.64 -15.87 -8.09
N LEU A 180 6.43 -15.83 -7.01
CA LEU A 180 7.81 -15.34 -7.05
C LEU A 180 8.72 -16.23 -7.90
N LYS A 181 9.59 -15.60 -8.69
CA LYS A 181 10.58 -16.30 -9.52
C LYS A 181 11.82 -16.61 -8.71
N ARG A 182 12.23 -17.89 -8.66
CA ARG A 182 13.34 -18.35 -7.82
C ARG A 182 14.68 -18.51 -8.56
N ARG A 183 14.68 -18.89 -9.84
CA ARG A 183 15.89 -19.25 -10.59
C ARG A 183 15.79 -18.87 -12.08
N LYS A 184 16.92 -18.55 -12.68
CA LYS A 184 17.08 -18.34 -14.13
C LYS A 184 18.46 -18.86 -14.57
N LYS A 185 18.52 -19.62 -15.67
CA LYS A 185 19.79 -20.02 -16.29
C LYS A 185 20.27 -18.88 -17.19
N LEU A 186 21.54 -18.50 -17.03
CA LEU A 186 22.22 -17.58 -17.94
C LEU A 186 22.82 -18.40 -19.09
N LYS A 187 22.64 -17.93 -20.32
CA LYS A 187 23.44 -18.34 -21.47
C LYS A 187 24.36 -17.17 -21.76
N ILE A 188 25.65 -17.40 -21.65
CA ILE A 188 26.73 -16.41 -21.90
C ILE A 188 27.37 -16.80 -23.23
#